data_AF-A0A6L7TNU4-F1
#
_entry.id   AF-A0A6L7TNU4-F1
#
_cell.length_a   1.000
_cell.length_b   1.000
_cell.length_c   1.000
_cell.angle_alpha   90.00
_cell.angle_beta   90.00
_cell.angle_gamma   90.00
#
_symmetry.space_group_name_H-M   'P 1'
#
loop_
_entity.id
_entity.type
_entity.pdbx_description
1 polymer ?
#
loop_
_entity_poly.entity_id
_entity_poly.type
_entity_poly.pdbx_seq_one_letter_code
_entity_poly.pdbx_strand_id
1 'polypeptide(L)'
;MTTTADTDTTGVLIAIDWENIRRGAQMYQQTVTPRALCDAMKSVGEVFGEVRGGKAFGDWSLRREDGASFSMAGIEPYNAPRTMAGKDRTDPSIILEVYDWIRDREDCQWIILGSGDSDYQALVERAKNNGRRIIVCAFSQSVARDMLAVAPLFPLEAELGFRLPEHGTLPSPAETQQQSQDVLQTFVRQMDRLESSLNFVGYNKLCTQWMLDWGIASTEYECYRLIDQWLYDEIVERHDVANPNNPAFPTSAIRLIRSNDHVRDLLGFSTTRVSNPVVV
;
A
#
# COMPACT_ATOMS: atom_id res chain seq x y z
N MET A 1 51.73 -25.12 -3.21
CA MET A 1 50.47 -25.00 -2.44
C MET A 1 49.76 -23.77 -2.95
N THR A 2 48.79 -24.01 -3.83
CA THR A 2 47.92 -23.00 -4.44
C THR A 2 46.91 -22.59 -3.39
N THR A 3 47.10 -21.43 -2.76
CA THR A 3 46.07 -20.78 -1.96
C THR A 3 45.11 -20.11 -2.94
N THR A 4 44.08 -20.85 -3.36
CA THR A 4 42.89 -20.26 -3.99
C THR A 4 42.27 -19.31 -2.98
N ALA A 5 42.26 -18.02 -3.30
CA ALA A 5 41.42 -17.07 -2.60
C ALA A 5 39.96 -17.46 -2.88
N ASP A 6 39.31 -18.09 -1.91
CA ASP A 6 37.85 -18.05 -1.82
C ASP A 6 37.49 -16.59 -1.59
N THR A 7 37.20 -15.85 -2.66
CA THR A 7 36.28 -14.73 -2.55
C THR A 7 34.94 -15.33 -2.20
N ASP A 8 34.68 -15.43 -0.89
CA ASP A 8 33.41 -15.84 -0.32
C ASP A 8 32.37 -14.80 -0.77
N THR A 9 31.75 -15.05 -1.92
CA THR A 9 30.79 -14.11 -2.53
C THR A 9 29.58 -14.05 -1.62
N THR A 10 29.53 -12.96 -0.85
CA THR A 10 28.51 -12.73 0.18
C THR A 10 27.13 -12.72 -0.47
N GLY A 11 26.19 -13.51 0.05
CA GLY A 11 24.84 -13.58 -0.52
C GLY A 11 23.98 -12.37 -0.15
N VAL A 12 23.06 -12.04 -1.05
CA VAL A 12 22.04 -10.99 -0.87
C VAL A 12 20.65 -11.58 -1.03
N LEU A 13 19.72 -11.22 -0.14
CA LEU A 13 18.30 -11.54 -0.24
C LEU A 13 17.46 -10.27 -0.41
N ILE A 14 16.33 -10.37 -1.10
CA ILE A 14 15.44 -9.23 -1.36
C ILE A 14 14.07 -9.49 -0.74
N ALA A 15 13.59 -8.58 0.12
CA ALA A 15 12.22 -8.57 0.62
C ALA A 15 11.52 -7.30 0.11
N ILE A 16 10.38 -7.43 -0.57
CA ILE A 16 9.67 -6.30 -1.18
C ILE A 16 8.30 -6.15 -0.53
N ASP A 17 8.02 -4.97 0.01
CA ASP A 17 6.64 -4.57 0.31
C ASP A 17 6.05 -3.89 -0.93
N TRP A 18 5.26 -4.63 -1.71
CA TRP A 18 4.78 -4.13 -2.99
C TRP A 18 3.84 -2.93 -2.86
N GLU A 19 3.05 -2.86 -1.80
CA GLU A 19 2.12 -1.75 -1.58
C GLU A 19 2.87 -0.47 -1.20
N ASN A 20 3.90 -0.56 -0.35
CA ASN A 20 4.77 0.57 -0.03
C ASN A 20 5.49 1.10 -1.27
N ILE A 21 6.06 0.22 -2.10
CA ILE A 21 6.75 0.61 -3.33
C ILE A 21 5.80 1.32 -4.31
N ARG A 22 4.60 0.78 -4.52
CA ARG A 22 3.60 1.42 -5.37
C ARG A 22 3.21 2.81 -4.87
N ARG A 23 2.99 2.97 -3.57
CA ARG A 23 2.66 4.27 -2.95
C ARG A 23 3.81 5.26 -3.12
N GLY A 24 5.05 4.81 -2.96
CA GLY A 24 6.22 5.63 -3.24
C GLY A 24 6.28 6.11 -4.69
N ALA A 25 6.05 5.22 -5.66
CA ALA A 25 6.01 5.56 -7.08
C ALA A 25 4.95 6.63 -7.41
N GLN A 26 3.78 6.57 -6.76
CA GLN A 26 2.70 7.54 -6.93
C GLN A 26 3.10 8.97 -6.51
N MET A 27 4.01 9.15 -5.56
CA MET A 27 4.55 10.48 -5.20
C MET A 27 5.31 11.14 -6.35
N TYR A 28 5.81 10.34 -7.29
CA TYR A 28 6.48 10.77 -8.52
C TYR A 28 5.51 10.81 -9.70
N GLN A 29 4.20 10.64 -9.46
CA GLN A 29 3.13 10.55 -10.46
C GLN A 29 3.39 9.46 -11.51
N GLN A 30 4.09 8.41 -11.12
CA GLN A 30 4.49 7.31 -11.99
C GLN A 30 4.02 5.98 -11.41
N THR A 31 3.93 4.98 -12.29
CA THR A 31 3.67 3.59 -11.90
C THR A 31 4.92 2.77 -12.13
N VAL A 32 5.23 1.89 -11.19
CA VAL A 32 6.32 0.91 -11.32
C VAL A 32 5.74 -0.44 -11.68
N THR A 33 6.44 -1.19 -12.54
CA THR A 33 6.08 -2.58 -12.86
C THR A 33 6.93 -3.54 -12.02
N PRO A 34 6.41 -4.73 -11.64
CA PRO A 34 7.19 -5.72 -10.89
C PRO A 34 8.52 -6.08 -11.56
N ARG A 35 8.52 -6.23 -12.90
CA ARG A 35 9.73 -6.53 -13.66
C ARG A 35 10.80 -5.45 -13.51
N ALA A 36 10.43 -4.18 -13.75
CA ALA A 36 11.37 -3.06 -13.62
C ALA A 36 11.90 -2.93 -12.19
N LEU A 37 11.04 -3.15 -11.18
CA LEU A 37 11.45 -3.16 -9.78
C LEU A 37 12.46 -4.26 -9.48
N CYS A 38 12.19 -5.50 -9.94
CA CYS A 38 13.08 -6.62 -9.75
C CYS A 38 14.45 -6.38 -10.40
N ASP A 39 14.47 -5.85 -11.62
CA ASP A 39 15.71 -5.54 -12.34
C ASP A 39 16.53 -4.48 -11.56
N ALA A 40 15.87 -3.41 -11.08
CA ALA A 40 16.51 -2.39 -10.24
C ALA A 40 17.06 -2.97 -8.93
N MET A 41 16.25 -3.73 -8.18
CA MET A 41 16.68 -4.29 -6.90
C MET A 41 17.81 -5.32 -7.04
N LYS A 42 17.82 -6.10 -8.13
CA LYS A 42 18.93 -7.01 -8.43
C LYS A 42 20.21 -6.25 -8.75
N SER A 43 20.12 -5.20 -9.56
CA SER A 43 21.27 -4.33 -9.85
C SER A 43 21.84 -3.70 -8.58
N VAL A 44 20.98 -3.26 -7.66
CA VAL A 44 21.41 -2.78 -6.33
C VAL A 44 22.04 -3.92 -5.52
N GLY A 45 21.47 -5.12 -5.55
CA GLY A 45 22.00 -6.29 -4.85
C GLY A 45 23.39 -6.70 -5.31
N GLU A 46 23.66 -6.65 -6.61
CA GLU A 46 24.95 -6.96 -7.21
C GLU A 46 26.09 -6.06 -6.72
N VAL A 47 25.79 -4.87 -6.18
CA VAL A 47 26.79 -3.99 -5.52
C VAL A 47 27.31 -4.60 -4.22
N PHE A 48 26.48 -5.39 -3.53
CA PHE A 48 26.79 -5.97 -2.21
C PHE A 48 27.15 -7.45 -2.28
N GLY A 49 26.74 -8.15 -3.33
CA GLY A 49 27.08 -9.55 -3.54
C GLY A 49 26.14 -10.29 -4.49
N GLU A 50 26.20 -11.63 -4.47
CA GLU A 50 25.37 -12.45 -5.35
C GLU A 50 23.92 -12.47 -4.84
N VAL A 51 22.97 -12.04 -5.67
CA VAL A 51 21.53 -12.11 -5.33
C VAL A 51 21.07 -13.56 -5.35
N ARG A 52 20.85 -14.13 -4.16
CA ARG A 52 20.47 -15.54 -3.96
C ARG A 52 18.96 -15.79 -4.08
N GLY A 53 18.16 -14.72 -4.13
CA GLY A 53 16.70 -14.79 -4.26
C GLY A 53 15.99 -13.69 -3.49
N GLY A 54 14.67 -13.81 -3.39
CA GLY A 54 13.87 -12.86 -2.65
C GLY A 54 12.37 -13.15 -2.72
N LYS A 55 11.63 -12.44 -1.88
CA LYS A 55 10.16 -12.51 -1.81
C LYS A 55 9.55 -11.14 -1.98
N ALA A 56 8.49 -11.07 -2.78
CA ALA A 56 7.62 -9.92 -2.86
C ALA A 56 6.33 -10.20 -2.10
N PHE A 57 5.96 -9.31 -1.20
CA PHE A 57 4.82 -9.46 -0.32
C PHE A 57 3.70 -8.52 -0.77
N GLY A 58 2.48 -9.06 -0.77
CA GLY A 58 1.29 -8.31 -1.11
C GLY A 58 0.05 -9.18 -1.16
N ASP A 59 -1.09 -8.54 -1.33
CA ASP A 59 -2.35 -9.23 -1.55
C ASP A 59 -2.51 -9.61 -3.03
N TRP A 60 -2.03 -10.79 -3.39
CA TRP A 60 -2.07 -11.31 -4.77
C TRP A 60 -3.46 -11.80 -5.17
N SER A 61 -4.41 -11.89 -4.24
CA SER A 61 -5.81 -12.12 -4.58
C SER A 61 -6.40 -10.92 -5.32
N LEU A 62 -5.94 -9.71 -4.98
CA LEU A 62 -6.32 -8.45 -5.60
C LEU A 62 -5.45 -8.10 -6.82
N ARG A 63 -4.21 -8.59 -6.86
CA ARG A 63 -3.21 -8.25 -7.90
C ARG A 63 -2.52 -9.47 -8.47
N ARG A 64 -3.32 -10.36 -9.03
CA ARG A 64 -2.85 -11.66 -9.56
C ARG A 64 -1.80 -11.49 -10.66
N GLU A 65 -1.95 -10.48 -11.51
CA GLU A 65 -1.00 -10.18 -12.59
C GLU A 65 0.36 -9.71 -12.07
N ASP A 66 0.38 -8.86 -11.04
CA ASP A 66 1.62 -8.40 -10.43
C ASP A 66 2.37 -9.57 -9.78
N GLY A 67 1.65 -10.42 -9.02
CA GLY A 67 2.25 -11.61 -8.42
C GLY A 67 2.85 -12.57 -9.46
N ALA A 68 2.15 -12.79 -10.57
CA ALA A 68 2.69 -13.57 -11.69
C ALA A 68 3.93 -12.92 -12.31
N SER A 69 3.94 -11.58 -12.43
CA SER A 69 5.07 -10.82 -12.96
C SER A 69 6.31 -10.90 -12.07
N PHE A 70 6.16 -10.85 -10.74
CA PHE A 70 7.25 -11.10 -9.79
C PHE A 70 7.85 -12.49 -9.97
N SER A 71 7.00 -13.51 -10.05
CA SER A 71 7.44 -14.90 -10.27
C SER A 71 8.24 -15.05 -11.57
N MET A 72 7.75 -14.48 -12.67
CA MET A 72 8.47 -14.47 -13.96
C MET A 72 9.79 -13.69 -13.90
N ALA A 73 9.88 -12.69 -13.02
CA ALA A 73 11.10 -11.92 -12.78
C ALA A 73 12.04 -12.60 -11.77
N GLY A 74 11.73 -13.81 -11.27
CA GLY A 74 12.59 -14.57 -10.37
C GLY A 74 12.57 -14.11 -8.91
N ILE A 75 11.53 -13.38 -8.50
CA ILE A 75 11.23 -13.05 -7.10
C ILE A 75 9.94 -13.77 -6.70
N GLU A 76 9.97 -14.51 -5.60
CA GLU A 76 8.83 -15.34 -5.19
C GLU A 76 7.68 -14.45 -4.65
N PRO A 77 6.48 -14.50 -5.22
CA PRO A 77 5.33 -13.80 -4.66
C PRO A 77 4.82 -14.50 -3.39
N TYR A 78 4.92 -13.84 -2.25
CA TYR A 78 4.35 -14.27 -0.97
C TYR A 78 2.98 -13.62 -0.76
N ASN A 79 1.92 -14.43 -0.75
CA ASN A 79 0.57 -13.89 -0.57
C ASN A 79 0.31 -13.54 0.90
N ALA A 80 0.20 -12.25 1.19
CA ALA A 80 -0.18 -11.72 2.50
C ALA A 80 -1.60 -11.12 2.41
N PRO A 81 -2.66 -11.94 2.53
CA PRO A 81 -4.03 -11.46 2.35
C PRO A 81 -4.41 -10.51 3.49
N ARG A 82 -5.15 -9.44 3.14
CA ARG A 82 -5.73 -8.54 4.14
C ARG A 82 -6.75 -9.30 4.99
N THR A 83 -6.91 -8.86 6.25
CA THR A 83 -8.01 -9.37 7.09
C THR A 83 -9.38 -8.99 6.52
N MET A 84 -10.45 -9.64 6.97
CA MET A 84 -11.82 -9.21 6.66
C MET A 84 -12.11 -7.75 7.09
N ALA A 85 -11.36 -7.24 8.06
CA ALA A 85 -11.41 -5.84 8.51
C ALA A 85 -10.44 -4.91 7.75
N GLY A 86 -9.88 -5.34 6.62
CA GLY A 86 -8.98 -4.54 5.77
C GLY A 86 -7.54 -4.38 6.28
N LYS A 87 -7.24 -4.84 7.50
CA LYS A 87 -5.89 -4.74 8.09
C LYS A 87 -4.86 -5.47 7.24
N ASP A 88 -3.80 -4.75 6.89
CA ASP A 88 -2.65 -5.27 6.15
C ASP A 88 -1.88 -6.29 7.01
N ARG A 89 -1.41 -7.35 6.37
CA ARG A 89 -0.59 -8.39 6.99
C ARG A 89 0.81 -8.45 6.39
N THR A 90 1.11 -7.57 5.46
CA THR A 90 2.39 -7.51 4.75
C THR A 90 3.54 -7.27 5.74
N ASP A 91 3.43 -6.27 6.62
CA ASP A 91 4.49 -5.94 7.59
C ASP A 91 4.84 -7.10 8.54
N PRO A 92 3.90 -7.74 9.25
CA PRO A 92 4.25 -8.88 10.11
C PRO A 92 4.76 -10.09 9.31
N SER A 93 4.29 -10.31 8.08
CA SER A 93 4.79 -11.38 7.21
C SER A 93 6.24 -11.13 6.77
N ILE A 94 6.59 -9.90 6.39
CA ILE A 94 7.96 -9.52 6.04
C ILE A 94 8.88 -9.69 7.25
N ILE A 95 8.47 -9.18 8.42
CA ILE A 95 9.28 -9.26 9.64
C ILE A 95 9.60 -10.72 9.98
N LEU A 96 8.61 -11.61 9.95
CA LEU A 96 8.80 -13.03 10.24
C LEU A 96 9.72 -13.70 9.22
N GLU A 97 9.49 -13.49 7.93
CA GLU A 97 10.32 -14.09 6.88
C GLU A 97 11.77 -13.63 6.97
N VAL A 98 12.00 -12.32 7.10
CA VAL A 98 13.36 -11.77 7.20
C VAL A 98 14.03 -12.24 8.49
N TYR A 99 13.27 -12.42 9.58
CA TYR A 99 13.80 -13.03 10.80
C TYR A 99 14.25 -14.48 10.60
N ASP A 100 13.47 -15.28 9.86
CA ASP A 100 13.86 -16.64 9.48
C ASP A 100 15.09 -16.62 8.57
N TRP A 101 15.22 -15.68 7.63
CA TRP A 101 16.45 -15.52 6.83
C TRP A 101 17.67 -15.17 7.69
N ILE A 102 17.54 -14.25 8.64
CA ILE A 102 18.63 -13.89 9.55
C ILE A 102 19.15 -15.13 10.29
N ARG A 103 18.23 -16.03 10.70
CA ARG A 103 18.51 -17.27 11.42
C ARG A 103 19.09 -18.38 10.51
N ASP A 104 18.47 -18.60 9.35
CA ASP A 104 18.65 -19.83 8.57
C ASP A 104 19.56 -19.64 7.34
N ARG A 105 19.79 -18.41 6.88
CA ARG A 105 20.58 -18.10 5.68
C ARG A 105 21.96 -17.57 6.03
N GLU A 106 22.80 -18.45 6.58
CA GLU A 106 24.23 -18.18 6.89
C GLU A 106 25.01 -17.64 5.70
N ASP A 107 24.69 -18.10 4.50
CA ASP A 107 25.27 -17.70 3.22
C ASP A 107 24.96 -16.25 2.79
N CYS A 108 23.99 -15.57 3.43
CA CYS A 108 23.53 -14.24 3.02
C CYS A 108 23.80 -13.18 4.09
N GLN A 109 24.76 -12.28 3.86
CA GLN A 109 25.08 -11.20 4.81
C GLN A 109 24.13 -10.00 4.67
N TRP A 110 23.66 -9.75 3.46
CA TRP A 110 22.91 -8.55 3.11
C TRP A 110 21.45 -8.86 2.79
N ILE A 111 20.58 -7.94 3.19
CA ILE A 111 19.16 -8.00 2.89
C ILE A 111 18.76 -6.64 2.33
N ILE A 112 18.19 -6.64 1.12
CA ILE A 112 17.56 -5.48 0.54
C ILE A 112 16.10 -5.48 0.97
N LEU A 113 15.67 -4.41 1.63
CA LEU A 113 14.30 -4.17 2.04
C LEU A 113 13.65 -3.13 1.14
N GLY A 114 12.70 -3.56 0.32
CA GLY A 114 11.85 -2.75 -0.53
C GLY A 114 10.73 -2.04 0.24
N SER A 115 11.06 -1.26 1.27
CA SER A 115 10.11 -0.45 2.03
C SER A 115 10.82 0.67 2.79
N GLY A 116 10.15 1.81 2.92
CA GLY A 116 10.63 2.97 3.68
C GLY A 116 9.95 3.16 5.04
N ASP A 117 9.09 2.23 5.46
CA ASP A 117 8.27 2.36 6.67
C ASP A 117 9.09 2.26 7.96
N SER A 118 8.76 3.11 8.94
CA SER A 118 9.37 3.09 10.28
C SER A 118 9.10 1.81 11.07
N ASP A 119 8.03 1.07 10.75
CA ASP A 119 7.69 -0.17 11.44
C ASP A 119 8.77 -1.26 11.30
N TYR A 120 9.67 -1.13 10.30
CA TYR A 120 10.78 -2.05 10.08
C TYR A 120 12.07 -1.72 10.87
N GLN A 121 12.11 -0.65 11.67
CA GLN A 121 13.32 -0.28 12.42
C GLN A 121 13.80 -1.40 13.35
N ALA A 122 12.88 -2.03 14.07
CA ALA A 122 13.21 -3.15 14.97
C ALA A 122 13.82 -4.34 14.20
N LEU A 123 13.41 -4.55 12.95
CA LEU A 123 13.96 -5.58 12.07
C LEU A 123 15.41 -5.24 11.67
N VAL A 124 15.70 -3.98 11.35
CA VAL A 124 17.05 -3.51 11.03
C VAL A 124 18.00 -3.65 12.22
N GLU A 125 17.58 -3.25 13.41
CA GLU A 125 18.37 -3.42 14.62
C GLU A 125 18.64 -4.90 14.91
N ARG A 126 17.62 -5.74 14.77
CA ARG A 126 17.76 -7.18 14.94
C ARG A 126 18.74 -7.79 13.94
N ALA A 127 18.66 -7.42 12.66
CA ALA A 127 19.59 -7.87 11.64
C ALA A 127 21.03 -7.48 12.00
N LYS A 128 21.24 -6.21 12.38
CA LYS A 128 22.55 -5.69 12.81
C LYS A 128 23.13 -6.47 13.99
N ASN A 129 22.30 -6.77 15.00
CA ASN A 129 22.71 -7.53 16.18
C ASN A 129 23.08 -8.98 15.87
N ASN A 130 22.61 -9.53 14.75
CA ASN A 130 22.95 -10.88 14.26
C ASN A 130 24.04 -10.86 13.17
N GLY A 131 24.80 -9.77 13.05
CA GLY A 131 25.90 -9.66 12.09
C GLY A 131 25.45 -9.47 10.63
N ARG A 132 24.15 -9.30 10.39
CA ARG A 132 23.58 -9.00 9.07
C ARG A 132 23.45 -7.51 8.85
N ARG A 133 23.13 -7.11 7.63
CA ARG A 133 22.89 -5.71 7.26
C ARG A 133 21.65 -5.61 6.39
N ILE A 134 20.79 -4.64 6.72
CA ILE A 134 19.64 -4.28 5.88
C ILE A 134 19.97 -2.99 5.14
N ILE A 135 19.70 -2.98 3.84
CA ILE A 135 19.73 -1.80 2.98
C ILE A 135 18.29 -1.52 2.58
N VAL A 136 17.83 -0.30 2.81
CA VAL A 136 16.52 0.14 2.36
C VAL A 136 16.62 0.51 0.88
N CYS A 137 15.74 -0.04 0.05
CA CYS A 137 15.63 0.30 -1.37
C CYS A 137 14.20 0.78 -1.63
N ALA A 138 14.01 2.10 -1.65
CA ALA A 138 12.70 2.73 -1.66
C ALA A 138 12.75 4.09 -2.38
N PHE A 139 11.59 4.66 -2.68
CA PHE A 139 11.50 6.02 -3.20
C PHE A 139 11.78 7.03 -2.10
N SER A 140 12.75 7.94 -2.28
CA SER A 140 13.23 8.78 -1.16
C SER A 140 12.13 9.60 -0.48
N GLN A 141 11.12 10.07 -1.22
CA GLN A 141 10.01 10.84 -0.65
C GLN A 141 9.08 10.02 0.25
N SER A 142 9.06 8.69 0.12
CA SER A 142 8.20 7.82 0.91
C SER A 142 8.90 7.21 2.13
N VAL A 143 10.18 7.52 2.37
CA VAL A 143 10.95 6.93 3.47
C VAL A 143 10.78 7.74 4.75
N ALA A 144 10.43 7.06 5.85
CA ALA A 144 10.37 7.67 7.16
C ALA A 144 11.76 8.16 7.61
N ARG A 145 11.84 9.36 8.18
CA ARG A 145 13.13 9.97 8.60
C ARG A 145 13.91 9.10 9.58
N ASP A 146 13.20 8.48 10.51
CA ASP A 146 13.81 7.61 11.52
C ASP A 146 14.39 6.33 10.90
N MET A 147 13.83 5.88 9.76
CA MET A 147 14.37 4.75 9.00
C MET A 147 15.76 5.06 8.41
N LEU A 148 15.98 6.30 7.96
CA LEU A 148 17.27 6.78 7.44
C LEU A 148 18.37 6.85 8.51
N ALA A 149 18.00 6.91 9.79
CA ALA A 149 18.96 6.93 10.89
C ALA A 149 19.54 5.54 11.18
N VAL A 150 18.82 4.47 10.84
CA VAL A 150 19.17 3.08 11.20
C VAL A 150 19.66 2.24 10.03
N ALA A 151 19.31 2.58 8.78
CA ALA A 151 19.72 1.86 7.58
C ALA A 151 20.12 2.82 6.45
N PRO A 152 21.09 2.42 5.60
CA PRO A 152 21.37 3.14 4.37
C PRO A 152 20.20 3.02 3.38
N LEU A 153 19.92 4.12 2.67
CA LEU A 153 18.92 4.18 1.60
C LEU A 153 19.61 4.09 0.23
N PHE A 154 19.10 3.21 -0.62
CA PHE A 154 19.30 3.20 -2.05
C PHE A 154 18.04 3.76 -2.74
N PRO A 155 18.10 4.95 -3.36
CA PRO A 155 16.91 5.62 -3.90
C PRO A 155 16.46 4.97 -5.21
N LEU A 156 15.26 4.37 -5.20
CA LEU A 156 14.72 3.68 -6.38
C LEU A 156 14.46 4.62 -7.56
N GLU A 157 14.17 5.90 -7.30
CA GLU A 157 13.95 6.85 -8.37
C GLU A 157 15.17 7.03 -9.28
N ALA A 158 16.38 6.87 -8.74
CA ALA A 158 17.60 6.98 -9.54
C ALA A 158 17.75 5.78 -10.49
N GLU A 159 17.51 4.57 -9.98
CA GLU A 159 17.60 3.32 -10.74
C GLU A 159 16.49 3.18 -11.78
N LEU A 160 15.27 3.62 -11.44
CA LEU A 160 14.12 3.55 -12.33
C LEU A 160 13.99 4.76 -13.26
N GLY A 161 14.86 5.77 -13.11
CA GLY A 161 14.80 7.01 -13.88
C GLY A 161 13.59 7.89 -13.56
N PHE A 162 13.01 7.74 -12.37
CA PHE A 162 11.88 8.54 -11.94
C PHE A 162 12.39 9.93 -11.57
N ARG A 163 11.63 10.94 -11.96
CA ARG A 163 11.90 12.32 -11.62
C ARG A 163 10.71 12.84 -10.87
N LEU A 164 10.98 13.64 -9.84
CA LEU A 164 9.91 14.44 -9.26
C LEU A 164 9.35 15.33 -10.38
N PRO A 165 8.02 15.49 -10.44
CA PRO A 165 7.41 16.45 -11.37
C PRO A 165 8.11 17.81 -11.24
N GLU A 166 8.57 18.39 -12.35
CA GLU A 166 9.04 19.79 -12.33
C GLU A 166 7.92 20.66 -11.77
N HIS A 167 8.22 21.50 -10.78
CA HIS A 167 7.30 22.31 -9.98
C HIS A 167 5.93 22.61 -10.64
N GLY A 168 5.02 21.63 -10.61
CA GLY A 168 3.66 21.82 -10.19
C GLY A 168 3.68 21.51 -8.70
N THR A 169 3.33 22.48 -7.88
CA THR A 169 3.30 22.37 -6.42
C THR A 169 2.83 20.98 -6.01
N LEU A 170 3.70 20.19 -5.35
CA LEU A 170 3.21 19.01 -4.64
C LEU A 170 2.10 19.52 -3.73
N PRO A 171 0.89 18.94 -3.79
CA PRO A 171 -0.16 19.38 -2.90
C PRO A 171 0.40 19.26 -1.48
N SER A 172 0.47 20.40 -0.79
CA SER A 172 0.78 20.46 0.63
C SER A 172 -0.11 19.47 1.39
N PRO A 173 0.27 19.03 2.59
CA PRO A 173 -0.59 18.18 3.41
C PRO A 173 -2.03 18.73 3.53
N ALA A 174 -2.18 20.06 3.56
CA ALA A 174 -3.46 20.73 3.52
C ALA A 174 -4.21 20.56 2.18
N GLU A 175 -3.54 20.68 1.04
CA GLU A 175 -4.13 20.45 -0.28
C GLU A 175 -4.46 18.98 -0.53
N THR A 176 -3.64 18.02 -0.06
CA THR A 176 -3.96 16.58 -0.14
C THR A 176 -5.16 16.22 0.73
N GLN A 177 -5.25 16.83 1.92
CA GLN A 177 -6.38 16.63 2.81
C GLN A 177 -7.66 17.27 2.24
N GLN A 178 -7.55 18.46 1.64
CA GLN A 178 -8.65 19.10 0.91
C GLN A 178 -9.11 18.23 -0.26
N GLN A 179 -8.20 17.72 -1.09
CA GLN A 179 -8.54 16.85 -2.21
C GLN A 179 -9.24 15.56 -1.74
N SER A 180 -8.78 14.98 -0.63
CA SER A 180 -9.42 13.81 -0.02
C SER A 180 -10.84 14.14 0.48
N GLN A 181 -11.03 15.34 1.05
CA GLN A 181 -12.36 15.83 1.46
C GLN A 181 -13.27 16.09 0.26
N ASP A 182 -12.76 16.64 -0.83
CA ASP A 182 -13.53 16.91 -2.05
C ASP A 182 -13.99 15.60 -2.72
N VAL A 183 -13.12 14.59 -2.74
CA VAL A 183 -13.45 13.24 -3.21
C VAL A 183 -14.54 12.61 -2.34
N LEU A 184 -14.40 12.68 -1.02
CA LEU A 184 -15.41 12.18 -0.08
C LEU A 184 -16.75 12.93 -0.23
N GLN A 185 -16.72 14.25 -0.38
CA GLN A 185 -17.92 15.06 -0.58
C GLN A 185 -18.64 14.66 -1.87
N THR A 186 -17.89 14.47 -2.95
CA THR A 186 -18.44 14.02 -4.24
C THR A 186 -19.08 12.65 -4.08
N PHE A 187 -18.39 11.72 -3.41
CA PHE A 187 -18.92 10.39 -3.13
C PHE A 187 -20.23 10.43 -2.34
N VAL A 188 -20.26 11.11 -1.19
CA VAL A 188 -21.43 11.19 -0.31
C VAL A 188 -22.64 11.76 -1.04
N ARG A 189 -22.44 12.82 -1.85
CA ARG A 189 -23.54 13.43 -2.63
C ARG A 189 -24.11 12.51 -3.70
N GLN A 190 -23.24 11.78 -4.41
CA GLN A 190 -23.71 10.86 -5.45
C GLN A 190 -24.36 9.61 -4.85
N MET A 191 -23.82 9.11 -3.73
CA MET A 191 -24.42 8.02 -2.97
C MET A 191 -25.82 8.38 -2.45
N ASP A 192 -26.03 9.58 -1.90
CA ASP A 192 -27.35 10.02 -1.43
C ASP A 192 -28.39 10.07 -2.57
N ARG A 193 -27.98 10.47 -3.78
CA ARG A 193 -28.83 10.42 -4.98
C ARG A 193 -29.17 8.98 -5.40
N LEU A 194 -28.19 8.08 -5.36
CA LEU A 194 -28.42 6.68 -5.67
C LEU A 194 -29.35 6.03 -4.64
N GLU A 195 -29.13 6.24 -3.35
CA GLU A 195 -29.99 5.71 -2.29
C GLU A 195 -31.42 6.26 -2.33
N SER A 196 -31.60 7.49 -2.81
CA SER A 196 -32.92 8.09 -3.01
C SER A 196 -33.67 7.52 -4.22
N SER A 197 -32.96 6.91 -5.17
CA SER A 197 -33.53 6.42 -6.45
C SER A 197 -33.54 4.91 -6.60
N LEU A 198 -32.71 4.19 -5.83
CA LEU A 198 -32.54 2.75 -5.89
C LEU A 198 -32.85 2.11 -4.54
N ASN A 199 -33.39 0.89 -4.55
CA ASN A 199 -33.64 0.11 -3.33
C ASN A 199 -32.34 -0.28 -2.61
N PHE A 200 -31.24 -0.42 -3.35
CA PHE A 200 -29.90 -0.68 -2.82
C PHE A 200 -28.83 -0.29 -3.84
N VAL A 201 -27.60 -0.06 -3.35
CA VAL A 201 -26.42 0.23 -4.17
C VAL A 201 -25.51 -0.99 -4.14
N GLY A 202 -25.39 -1.72 -5.26
CA GLY A 202 -24.55 -2.91 -5.33
C GLY A 202 -23.06 -2.59 -5.25
N TYR A 203 -22.33 -3.25 -4.35
CA TYR A 203 -20.91 -2.99 -4.06
C TYR A 203 -20.01 -3.11 -5.31
N ASN A 204 -20.17 -4.19 -6.07
CA ASN A 204 -19.36 -4.42 -7.25
C ASN A 204 -19.61 -3.33 -8.32
N LYS A 205 -20.89 -3.05 -8.63
CA LYS A 205 -21.27 -2.03 -9.63
C LYS A 205 -20.84 -0.62 -9.22
N LEU A 206 -20.84 -0.33 -7.91
CA LEU A 206 -20.30 0.92 -7.38
C LEU A 206 -18.81 1.08 -7.72
N CYS A 207 -18.00 0.05 -7.48
CA CYS A 207 -16.54 0.13 -7.65
C CYS A 207 -16.08 -0.01 -9.12
N THR A 208 -16.76 -0.84 -9.92
CA THR A 208 -16.37 -1.13 -11.31
C THR A 208 -16.95 -0.15 -12.34
N GLN A 209 -17.94 0.67 -11.95
CA GLN A 209 -18.61 1.59 -12.86
C GLN A 209 -18.84 2.97 -12.23
N TRP A 210 -19.72 3.08 -11.22
CA TRP A 210 -20.21 4.39 -10.79
C TRP A 210 -19.13 5.32 -10.24
N MET A 211 -18.21 4.82 -9.41
CA MET A 211 -17.12 5.64 -8.87
C MET A 211 -16.16 6.14 -9.96
N LEU A 212 -15.96 5.36 -11.02
CA LEU A 212 -15.16 5.77 -12.18
C LEU A 212 -15.89 6.85 -12.98
N ASP A 213 -17.20 6.65 -13.23
CA ASP A 213 -18.05 7.62 -13.93
C ASP A 213 -18.13 8.97 -13.19
N TRP A 214 -18.02 8.96 -11.86
CA TRP A 214 -18.00 10.15 -11.03
C TRP A 214 -16.63 10.84 -10.95
N GLY A 215 -15.58 10.25 -11.53
CA GLY A 215 -14.22 10.77 -11.45
C GLY A 215 -13.62 10.72 -10.04
N ILE A 216 -14.13 9.84 -9.17
CA ILE A 216 -13.59 9.64 -7.81
C ILE A 216 -12.21 8.97 -7.85
N ALA A 217 -12.01 8.11 -8.84
CA ALA A 217 -10.83 7.29 -9.03
C ALA A 217 -10.62 7.05 -10.53
N SER A 218 -9.38 6.75 -10.91
CA SER A 218 -9.04 6.43 -12.31
C SER A 218 -9.04 4.93 -12.59
N THR A 219 -9.08 4.09 -11.54
CA THR A 219 -9.02 2.63 -11.64
C THR A 219 -9.97 1.94 -10.66
N GLU A 220 -10.46 0.75 -10.99
CA GLU A 220 -11.31 -0.04 -10.09
C GLU A 220 -10.62 -0.31 -8.75
N TYR A 221 -9.30 -0.51 -8.78
CA TYR A 221 -8.49 -0.72 -7.59
C TYR A 221 -8.58 0.47 -6.62
N GLU A 222 -8.45 1.69 -7.13
CA GLU A 222 -8.58 2.90 -6.32
C GLU A 222 -9.99 3.03 -5.73
N CYS A 223 -11.02 2.64 -6.47
CA CYS A 223 -12.38 2.58 -5.96
C CYS A 223 -12.50 1.64 -4.76
N TYR A 224 -12.02 0.40 -4.90
CA TYR A 224 -12.06 -0.59 -3.81
C TYR A 224 -11.27 -0.10 -2.58
N ARG A 225 -10.09 0.48 -2.79
CA ARG A 225 -9.26 1.02 -1.69
C ARG A 225 -9.97 2.15 -0.93
N LEU A 226 -10.62 3.07 -1.65
CA LEU A 226 -11.37 4.17 -1.02
C LEU A 226 -12.56 3.65 -0.24
N ILE A 227 -13.29 2.66 -0.77
CA ILE A 227 -14.41 2.06 -0.06
C ILE A 227 -13.95 1.30 1.19
N ASP A 228 -12.86 0.52 1.12
CA ASP A 228 -12.30 -0.15 2.29
C ASP A 228 -11.90 0.85 3.39
N GLN A 229 -11.32 1.99 2.99
CA GLN A 229 -11.03 3.08 3.92
C GLN A 229 -12.32 3.66 4.53
N TRP A 230 -13.34 3.93 3.73
CA TRP A 230 -14.62 4.48 4.22
C TRP A 230 -15.48 3.49 5.01
N LEU A 231 -15.28 2.18 4.83
CA LEU A 231 -15.82 1.14 5.70
C LEU A 231 -15.14 1.19 7.08
N TYR A 232 -13.81 1.37 7.10
CA TYR A 232 -13.04 1.52 8.33
C TYR A 232 -13.39 2.81 9.09
N ASP A 233 -13.54 3.92 8.36
CA ASP A 233 -13.90 5.24 8.92
C ASP A 233 -15.39 5.35 9.27
N GLU A 234 -16.15 4.25 9.15
CA GLU A 234 -17.59 4.17 9.42
C GLU A 234 -18.41 5.23 8.65
N ILE A 235 -17.98 5.58 7.44
CA ILE A 235 -18.70 6.47 6.51
C ILE A 235 -19.75 5.67 5.73
N VAL A 236 -19.41 4.44 5.37
CA VAL A 236 -20.31 3.48 4.71
C VAL A 236 -20.35 2.16 5.48
N GLU A 237 -21.43 1.42 5.29
CA GLU A 237 -21.52 0.03 5.73
C GLU A 237 -21.92 -0.91 4.59
N ARG A 238 -21.47 -2.16 4.72
CA ARG A 238 -21.80 -3.24 3.80
C ARG A 238 -22.92 -4.09 4.39
N HIS A 239 -23.91 -4.42 3.56
CA HIS A 239 -25.02 -5.30 3.92
C HIS A 239 -25.40 -6.20 2.75
N ASP A 240 -26.03 -7.33 3.02
CA ASP A 240 -26.48 -8.25 1.98
C ASP A 240 -27.93 -8.02 1.61
N VAL A 241 -28.22 -8.04 0.31
CA VAL A 241 -29.59 -7.93 -0.23
C VAL A 241 -29.93 -9.15 -1.08
N ALA A 242 -31.21 -9.52 -1.09
CA ALA A 242 -31.70 -10.58 -1.96
C ALA A 242 -31.44 -10.16 -3.42
N ASN A 243 -30.68 -10.99 -4.14
CA ASN A 243 -30.37 -10.72 -5.54
C ASN A 243 -31.63 -10.94 -6.39
N PRO A 244 -32.16 -9.91 -7.08
CA PRO A 244 -33.36 -10.03 -7.89
C PRO A 244 -33.23 -11.05 -9.03
N ASN A 245 -31.99 -11.29 -9.49
CA ASN A 245 -31.71 -12.19 -10.60
C ASN A 245 -31.38 -13.63 -10.15
N ASN A 246 -30.98 -13.83 -8.89
CA ASN A 246 -30.68 -15.15 -8.35
C ASN A 246 -30.82 -15.19 -6.82
N PRO A 247 -32.00 -15.58 -6.29
CA PRO A 247 -32.27 -15.59 -4.85
C PRO A 247 -31.33 -16.45 -4.01
N ALA A 248 -30.63 -17.43 -4.62
CA ALA A 248 -29.68 -18.30 -3.93
C ALA A 248 -28.32 -17.62 -3.63
N PHE A 249 -28.02 -16.49 -4.28
CA PHE A 249 -26.75 -15.76 -4.13
C PHE A 249 -27.03 -14.30 -3.80
N PRO A 250 -27.08 -13.91 -2.51
CA PRO A 250 -27.32 -12.53 -2.12
C PRO A 250 -26.23 -11.61 -2.69
N THR A 251 -26.62 -10.39 -3.02
CA THR A 251 -25.70 -9.37 -3.54
C THR A 251 -25.22 -8.51 -2.37
N SER A 252 -23.91 -8.31 -2.27
CA SER A 252 -23.38 -7.32 -1.34
C SER A 252 -23.72 -5.91 -1.82
N ALA A 253 -24.37 -5.15 -0.97
CA ALA A 253 -24.72 -3.75 -1.16
C ALA A 253 -23.98 -2.86 -0.15
N ILE A 254 -23.86 -1.58 -0.50
CA ILE A 254 -23.27 -0.53 0.33
C ILE A 254 -24.29 0.57 0.58
N ARG A 255 -24.25 1.16 1.77
CA ARG A 255 -25.03 2.36 2.10
C ARG A 255 -24.25 3.31 3.01
N LEU A 256 -24.60 4.59 2.99
CA LEU A 256 -24.05 5.62 3.86
C LEU A 256 -24.52 5.43 5.29
N ILE A 257 -23.59 5.56 6.24
CA ILE A 257 -23.93 5.62 7.67
C ILE A 257 -24.34 7.07 7.99
N ARG A 258 -25.65 7.35 7.95
CA ARG A 258 -26.19 8.71 8.20
C ARG A 258 -26.03 9.21 9.65
N SER A 259 -25.60 8.36 10.56
CA SER A 259 -25.24 8.73 11.93
C SER A 259 -23.80 9.25 12.05
N ASN A 260 -22.94 9.03 11.05
CA ASN A 260 -21.55 9.50 11.06
C ASN A 260 -21.51 11.03 10.91
N ASP A 261 -20.75 11.70 11.78
CA ASP A 261 -20.67 13.17 11.82
C ASP A 261 -20.20 13.76 10.48
N HIS A 262 -19.24 13.13 9.79
CA HIS A 262 -18.76 13.59 8.49
C HIS A 262 -19.85 13.49 7.40
N VAL A 263 -20.61 12.40 7.40
CA VAL A 263 -21.72 12.20 6.44
C VAL A 263 -22.83 13.22 6.71
N ARG A 264 -23.15 13.47 7.98
CA ARG A 264 -24.16 14.45 8.40
C ARG A 264 -23.78 15.87 7.99
N ASP A 265 -22.55 16.27 8.25
CA ASP A 265 -22.03 17.60 7.91
C ASP A 265 -22.04 17.80 6.38
N LEU A 266 -21.63 16.80 5.61
CA LEU A 266 -21.58 16.87 4.14
C LEU A 266 -22.96 16.87 3.47
N LEU A 267 -23.96 16.23 4.08
CA LEU A 267 -25.35 16.25 3.62
C LEU A 267 -26.13 17.48 4.13
N GLY A 268 -25.50 18.37 4.90
CA GLY A 268 -26.12 19.61 5.38
C GLY A 268 -27.05 19.42 6.59
N PHE A 269 -26.95 18.30 7.31
CA PHE A 269 -27.62 18.10 8.59
C PHE A 269 -26.82 18.77 9.71
N SER A 270 -26.69 20.10 9.71
CA SER A 270 -26.00 20.81 10.79
C SER A 270 -26.55 20.42 12.15
N THR A 271 -25.70 19.83 12.99
CA THR A 271 -25.91 19.88 14.44
C THR A 271 -25.94 21.34 14.83
N THR A 272 -27.05 21.76 15.43
CA THR A 272 -27.13 23.05 16.12
C THR A 272 -25.99 23.07 17.13
N ARG A 273 -24.94 23.85 16.86
CA ARG A 273 -23.92 24.17 17.86
C ARG A 273 -24.66 24.79 19.03
N VAL A 274 -24.83 24.04 20.11
CA VAL A 274 -25.20 24.61 21.39
C VAL A 274 -24.06 25.53 21.76
N SER A 275 -24.31 26.83 21.63
CA SER A 275 -23.49 27.89 22.15
C SER A 275 -23.32 27.65 23.65
N ASN A 276 -22.11 27.29 24.08
CA ASN A 276 -21.74 27.47 25.47
C ASN A 276 -21.65 28.97 25.74
N PRO A 277 -22.49 29.56 26.62
CA PRO A 277 -22.25 30.92 27.06
C PRO A 277 -20.98 30.90 27.92
N VAL A 278 -20.02 31.74 27.54
CA VAL A 278 -18.91 32.14 28.39
C VAL A 278 -19.53 32.82 29.62
N VAL A 279 -19.36 32.21 30.79
CA VAL A 279 -19.60 32.89 32.07
C VAL A 279 -18.27 33.50 32.49
N VAL A 280 -18.28 34.83 32.58
CA VAL A 280 -17.24 35.67 33.20
C VAL A 280 -17.31 35.49 34.72
#